data_AF-A0A2E6W5H3-F1
#
_entry.id   AF-A0A2E6W5H3-F1
#
_cell.length_a   1.000
_cell.length_b   1.000
_cell.length_c   1.000
_cell.angle_alpha   90.00
_cell.angle_beta   90.00
_cell.angle_gamma   90.00
#
_symmetry.space_group_name_H-M   'P 1'
#
loop_
_entity.id
_entity.type
_entity.pdbx_description
1 polymer ?
#
loop_
_entity_poly.entity_id
_entity_poly.type
_entity_poly.pdbx_seq_one_letter_code
_entity_poly.pdbx_strand_id
1 'polypeptide(L)' 'MPKQRIINFGPDYKLSIVDEQNKPDRFELAVFYKDRLVEMPGITDQESTVTRFRTTRDVQCIMKKMFLITGKMPENS' A
#
# COMPACT_ATOMS: atom_id res chain seq x y z
N MET A 1 2.79 -18.42 6.70
CA MET A 1 3.53 -17.16 6.47
C MET A 1 2.60 -16.22 5.72
N PRO A 2 2.52 -14.94 6.12
CA PRO A 2 1.65 -13.97 5.46
C PRO A 2 2.11 -13.79 4.01
N LYS A 3 1.16 -13.72 3.08
CA LYS A 3 1.47 -13.43 1.67
C LYS A 3 1.61 -11.93 1.51
N GLN A 4 2.74 -11.51 0.96
CA GLN A 4 3.04 -10.11 0.68
C GLN A 4 3.16 -9.88 -0.83
N ARG A 5 2.71 -8.71 -1.28
CA ARG A 5 2.93 -8.17 -2.62
C ARG A 5 3.56 -6.79 -2.51
N ILE A 6 4.56 -6.53 -3.34
CA ILE A 6 5.18 -5.21 -3.48
C ILE A 6 4.83 -4.67 -4.86
N ILE A 7 4.17 -3.52 -4.88
CA ILE A 7 3.83 -2.79 -6.10
C ILE A 7 4.71 -1.55 -6.18
N ASN A 8 5.50 -1.42 -7.24
CA ASN A 8 6.28 -0.22 -7.50
C ASN A 8 5.44 0.83 -8.22
N PHE A 9 5.69 2.08 -7.87
CA PHE A 9 5.19 3.27 -8.54
C PHE A 9 6.39 4.13 -8.93
N GLY A 10 7.05 3.74 -10.02
CA GLY A 10 8.34 4.30 -10.42
C GLY A 10 9.48 3.92 -9.47
N PRO A 11 10.62 4.64 -9.52
CA PRO A 11 11.82 4.26 -8.77
C PRO A 11 11.73 4.57 -7.27
N ASP A 12 10.89 5.51 -6.87
CA ASP A 12 10.90 6.06 -5.51
C ASP A 12 9.83 5.44 -4.60
N TYR A 13 8.63 5.16 -5.13
CA TYR A 13 7.49 4.73 -4.31
C TYR A 13 7.21 3.24 -4.44
N LYS A 14 6.92 2.60 -3.31
CA LYS A 14 6.44 1.21 -3.26
C LYS A 14 5.24 1.10 -2.32
N LEU A 15 4.24 0.34 -2.73
CA LEU A 15 3.11 -0.05 -1.89
C LEU A 15 3.29 -1.52 -1.50
N SER A 16 3.45 -1.78 -0.20
CA SER A 16 3.42 -3.13 0.35
C SER A 16 1.99 -3.49 0.73
N ILE A 17 1.55 -4.67 0.30
CA ILE A 17 0.23 -5.22 0.58
C ILE A 17 0.40 -6.60 1.21
N VAL A 18 -0.13 -6.80 2.41
CA VAL A 18 0.03 -8.04 3.18
C VAL A 18 -1.35 -8.59 3.54
N ASP A 19 -1.57 -9.88 3.31
CA ASP A 19 -2.78 -10.59 3.74
C ASP A 19 -2.81 -10.71 5.27
N GLU A 20 -3.92 -10.31 5.90
CA GLU A 20 -4.10 -10.46 7.34
C GLU A 20 -4.48 -11.91 7.68
N GLN A 21 -3.55 -12.69 8.24
CA GLN A 21 -3.70 -14.15 8.47
C GLN A 21 -4.95 -14.56 9.27
N ASN A 22 -5.51 -13.66 10.10
CA ASN A 22 -6.63 -13.95 11.00
C ASN A 22 -7.93 -13.25 10.59
N LYS A 23 -7.95 -12.49 9.49
CA LYS A 23 -9.16 -11.81 9.01
C LYS A 23 -9.26 -11.99 7.49
N PRO A 24 -10.11 -12.92 7.03
CA PRO A 24 -10.36 -13.11 5.60
C PRO A 24 -10.71 -11.78 4.92
N ASP A 25 -10.21 -11.59 3.70
CA ASP A 25 -10.46 -10.42 2.86
C ASP A 25 -10.06 -9.07 3.49
N ARG A 26 -9.10 -9.11 4.42
CA ARG A 26 -8.48 -7.93 5.03
C ARG A 26 -6.99 -7.87 4.73
N PHE A 27 -6.54 -6.67 4.43
CA PHE A 27 -5.17 -6.38 4.04
C PHE A 27 -4.56 -5.32 4.95
N GLU A 28 -3.25 -5.44 5.14
CA GLU A 28 -2.39 -4.41 5.69
C GLU A 28 -1.59 -3.75 4.56
N LEU A 29 -1.45 -2.43 4.63
CA LEU A 29 -0.81 -1.61 3.62
C LEU A 29 0.25 -0.72 4.25
N ALA A 30 1.37 -0.55 3.55
CA ALA A 30 2.42 0.38 3.94
C ALA A 30 3.04 1.04 2.71
N VAL A 31 3.40 2.32 2.81
CA VAL A 31 4.04 3.08 1.74
C VAL A 31 5.51 3.25 2.05
N PHE A 32 6.35 2.90 1.08
CA PHE A 32 7.77 3.20 1.08
C PHE A 32 8.06 4.34 0.11
N TYR A 33 8.85 5.30 0.54
CA TYR A 33 9.50 6.29 -0.31
C TYR A 33 11.00 6.16 -0.15
N LYS A 34 11.71 5.84 -1.23
CA LYS A 34 13.17 5.58 -1.23
C LYS A 34 13.57 4.59 -0.13
N ASP A 35 12.85 3.46 -0.12
CA ASP A 35 13.02 2.35 0.82
C ASP A 35 12.81 2.68 2.31
N ARG A 36 12.20 3.83 2.62
CA ARG A 36 11.79 4.21 3.97
C ARG A 36 10.29 4.22 4.11
N LEU A 37 9.77 3.67 5.21
CA LEU A 37 8.36 3.80 5.56
C LEU A 37 8.02 5.27 5.79
N VAL A 38 6.94 5.72 5.15
CA VAL A 38 6.45 7.09 5.27
C VAL A 38 4.96 7.09 5.58
N GLU A 39 4.54 8.06 6.38
CA GLU A 39 3.14 8.43 6.48
C GLU A 39 2.78 9.19 5.19
N MET A 40 1.67 8.81 4.57
CA MET A 40 1.20 9.42 3.34
C MET A 40 -0.28 9.76 3.47
N PRO A 41 -0.62 11.02 3.82
CA PRO A 41 -1.99 11.44 4.02
C PRO A 41 -2.90 11.07 2.85
N GLY A 42 -4.04 10.46 3.17
CA GLY A 42 -5.00 9.97 2.18
C GLY A 42 -4.71 8.57 1.63
N ILE A 43 -3.57 7.98 1.96
CA ILE A 43 -3.22 6.57 1.74
C ILE A 43 -3.13 5.82 3.08
N THR A 44 -2.28 6.31 3.99
CA THR A 44 -2.12 5.76 5.34
C THR A 44 -3.04 6.49 6.34
N ASP A 45 -3.27 5.84 7.47
CA ASP A 45 -3.98 6.43 8.61
C ASP A 45 -3.09 7.49 9.26
N GLN A 46 -3.74 8.50 9.86
CA GLN A 46 -3.04 9.61 10.49
C GLN A 46 -2.12 9.12 11.62
N GLU A 47 -0.90 9.67 11.69
CA GLU A 47 0.15 9.29 12.64
C GLU A 47 0.61 7.82 12.53
N SER A 48 0.31 7.16 11.40
CA SER A 48 0.74 5.79 11.13
C SER A 48 1.32 5.64 9.72
N THR A 49 2.41 4.86 9.63
CA THR A 49 3.01 4.44 8.36
C THR A 49 2.40 3.13 7.83
N VAL A 50 1.57 2.48 8.65
CA VAL A 50 0.92 1.20 8.35
C VAL A 50 -0.57 1.29 8.59
N THR A 51 -1.33 0.81 7.63
CA THR A 51 -2.78 0.89 7.60
C THR A 51 -3.37 -0.51 7.51
N ARG A 52 -4.22 -0.87 8.48
CA ARG A 52 -4.71 -2.24 8.67
C ARG A 52 -6.18 -2.39 8.29
N PHE A 53 -6.62 -3.64 8.18
CA PHE A 53 -8.02 -4.02 7.96
C PHE A 53 -8.66 -3.42 6.71
N ARG A 54 -7.87 -3.17 5.66
CA ARG A 54 -8.38 -2.67 4.39
C ARG A 54 -9.08 -3.78 3.62
N THR A 55 -10.20 -3.46 3.00
CA THR A 55 -10.90 -4.37 2.08
C THR A 55 -10.24 -4.36 0.70
N THR A 56 -10.58 -5.33 -0.15
CA THR A 56 -10.16 -5.32 -1.57
C THR A 56 -10.54 -4.02 -2.28
N ARG A 57 -11.71 -3.44 -1.97
CA ARG A 57 -12.14 -2.15 -2.53
C ARG A 57 -11.24 -1.00 -2.07
N ASP A 58 -10.85 -1.00 -0.80
CA ASP A 58 -9.93 0.01 -0.26
C ASP A 58 -8.56 -0.08 -0.93
N VAL A 59 -8.04 -1.31 -1.13
CA VAL A 59 -6.80 -1.55 -1.87
C VAL A 59 -6.89 -1.01 -3.29
N GLN A 60 -7.98 -1.27 -4.02
CA GLN A 60 -8.18 -0.74 -5.36
C GLN A 60 -8.23 0.80 -5.39
N CYS A 61 -8.90 1.41 -4.42
CA CYS A 61 -8.93 2.87 -4.27
C CYS A 61 -7.53 3.43 -3.97
N ILE A 62 -6.76 2.79 -3.10
CA ILE A 62 -5.40 3.19 -2.75
C ILE A 62 -4.47 3.07 -3.96
N MET A 63 -4.54 1.99 -4.73
CA MET A 63 -3.78 1.82 -5.97
C MET A 63 -4.04 2.95 -6.97
N LYS A 64 -5.31 3.38 -7.12
CA LYS A 64 -5.67 4.53 -7.97
C LYS A 64 -5.11 5.83 -7.41
N LYS A 65 -5.19 6.07 -6.11
CA LYS A 65 -4.62 7.26 -5.48
C LYS A 65 -3.09 7.30 -5.64
N MET A 66 -2.40 6.18 -5.47
CA MET A 66 -0.96 6.07 -5.70
C MET A 66 -0.62 6.43 -7.16
N PHE A 67 -1.37 5.92 -8.13
CA PHE A 67 -1.23 6.31 -9.53
C PHE A 67 -1.44 7.83 -9.72
N LEU A 68 -2.51 8.41 -9.16
CA LEU A 68 -2.81 9.84 -9.29
C LEU A 68 -1.74 10.74 -8.66
N ILE A 69 -1.15 10.34 -7.53
CA ILE A 69 -0.15 11.13 -6.82
C ILE A 69 1.22 11.03 -7.49
N THR A 70 1.59 9.84 -7.96
CA THR A 70 2.93 9.59 -8.53
C THR A 70 3.01 9.81 -10.04
N GLY A 71 1.87 9.72 -10.74
CA GLY A 71 1.82 9.67 -12.21
C GLY A 71 2.48 8.42 -12.80
N LYS A 72 2.70 7.37 -12.00
CA LYS A 72 3.37 6.13 -12.40
C LYS A 72 2.40 4.96 -12.39
N MET A 73 2.47 4.13 -13.42
CA MET A 73 1.69 2.90 -13.48
C MET A 73 2.18 1.90 -12.42
N PRO A 74 1.27 1.11 -11.81
CA PRO A 74 1.66 0.08 -10.86
C PRO A 74 2.40 -1.06 -11.56
N GLU A 75 3.57 -1.40 -11.06
CA GLU A 75 4.40 -2.51 -11.56
C GLU A 75 4.62 -3.53 -10.46
N ASN A 76 4.30 -4.80 -10.74
CA ASN A 76 4.50 -5.87 -9.78
C ASN A 76 5.99 -6.26 -9.76
N SER A 77 6.61 -6.28 -8.58
CA SER A 77 8.01 -6.70 -8.40
C SER A 77 8.14 -8.19 -8.11
#